data_AF-A0A925DVJ7-F1
#
_entry.id   AF-A0A925DVJ7-F1
#
_cell.length_a   1.000
_cell.length_b   1.000
_cell.length_c   1.000
_cell.angle_alpha   90.00
_cell.angle_beta   90.00
_cell.angle_gamma   90.00
#
_symmetry.space_group_name_H-M   'P 1'
#
loop_
_entity.id
_entity.type
_entity.pdbx_description
1 polymer ?
#
loop_
_entity_poly.entity_id
_entity_poly.type
_entity_poly.pdbx_seq_one_letter_code
_entity_poly.pdbx_strand_id
1 'polypeptide(L)'
;MEIKAGSLLAEINNPDDLKKISKDQLQQVVNELRQYIIDVVSVHGGHFGASLGVVELSVALHYVFNTPYDQLVWDVGHQAYGHKILTGRRDDFPTNRKYQGLSGFPKRSESEYDTFGVGHSSTSISAALGMAMASQYKGELDRQHIAVIGDGAMTAGLAFEAMNHAGIEKSNVLIILNDNCMSIDPNVGALKEYLTDITTSHTYNDLRDNVWKALGKLPVGKNFTRDMASKLEASLKGMVSKSSNLFEALNLRYFGPIDGHNIGKLVDTLSDLKDISGPKILHIKTVKGKGYDLAEKDQTLWHAPGLFDKVTGVIKKKVFDLPQPMKYQDVFGYSIIELAEKNEKIFGITPAMPSGSSLKYMMAAMPHRAFDVGIAEQHAV
;
A
#
# COMPACT_ATOMS: atom_id res chain seq x y z
N MET A 1 -22.87 12.28 18.45
CA MET A 1 -21.52 12.54 18.98
C MET A 1 -20.80 13.33 17.91
N GLU A 2 -20.35 14.54 18.23
CA GLU A 2 -19.58 15.37 17.30
C GLU A 2 -18.13 14.86 17.32
N ILE A 3 -17.63 14.39 16.18
CA ILE A 3 -16.26 13.89 16.05
C ILE A 3 -15.38 15.07 15.66
N LYS A 4 -14.43 15.44 16.52
CA LYS A 4 -13.53 16.58 16.30
C LYS A 4 -12.13 16.09 15.95
N ALA A 5 -11.50 16.79 15.02
CA ALA A 5 -10.08 16.59 14.72
C ALA A 5 -9.22 17.09 15.89
N GLY A 6 -8.02 16.54 16.03
CA GLY A 6 -7.02 17.06 16.95
C GLY A 6 -6.54 18.46 16.57
N SER A 7 -5.81 19.12 17.47
CA SER A 7 -5.43 20.52 17.33
C SER A 7 -4.61 20.85 16.07
N LEU A 8 -3.67 19.99 15.66
CA LEU A 8 -2.88 20.22 14.45
C LEU A 8 -3.65 19.77 13.21
N LEU A 9 -4.33 18.62 13.28
CA LEU A 9 -5.11 18.10 12.17
C LEU A 9 -6.25 19.04 11.77
N ALA A 10 -6.84 19.76 12.73
CA ALA A 10 -7.89 20.76 12.48
C ALA A 10 -7.39 21.92 11.59
N GLU A 11 -6.12 22.28 11.68
CA GLU A 11 -5.51 23.37 10.90
C GLU A 11 -5.03 22.91 9.51
N ILE A 12 -5.01 21.60 9.24
CA ILE A 12 -4.55 21.04 7.96
C ILE A 12 -5.75 20.78 7.05
N ASN A 13 -5.98 21.68 6.09
CA ASN A 13 -7.03 21.48 5.08
C ASN A 13 -6.47 20.96 3.75
N ASN A 14 -5.18 21.16 3.49
CA ASN A 14 -4.53 20.66 2.27
C ASN A 14 -3.04 20.36 2.54
N PRO A 15 -2.33 19.75 1.57
CA PRO A 15 -0.91 19.45 1.72
C PRO A 15 0.01 20.67 1.93
N ASP A 16 -0.40 21.89 1.57
CA ASP A 16 0.41 23.08 1.81
C ASP A 16 0.35 23.53 3.27
N ASP A 17 -0.78 23.32 3.93
CA ASP A 17 -0.89 23.52 5.38
C ASP A 17 -0.04 22.49 6.14
N LEU A 18 -0.06 21.23 5.69
CA LEU A 18 0.77 20.17 6.27
C LEU A 18 2.28 20.51 6.18
N LYS A 19 2.74 21.08 5.07
CA LYS A 19 4.15 21.48 4.87
C LYS A 19 4.61 22.62 5.79
N LYS A 20 3.69 23.37 6.42
CA LYS A 20 4.00 24.43 7.39
C LYS A 20 4.26 23.86 8.80
N ILE A 21 3.83 22.64 9.07
CA ILE A 21 4.05 21.94 10.34
C ILE A 21 5.53 21.59 10.46
N SER A 22 6.13 21.79 11.63
CA SER A 22 7.53 21.45 11.82
C SER A 22 7.74 19.93 11.85
N LYS A 23 8.92 19.46 11.43
CA LYS A 23 9.23 18.02 11.37
C LYS A 23 9.02 17.30 12.71
N ASP A 24 9.30 17.96 13.83
CA ASP A 24 9.11 17.43 15.19
C ASP A 24 7.63 17.28 15.60
N GLN A 25 6.73 18.04 14.97
CA GLN A 25 5.28 17.95 15.19
C GLN A 25 4.58 16.91 14.30
N LEU A 26 5.26 16.34 13.30
CA LEU A 26 4.65 15.37 12.38
C LEU A 26 4.15 14.11 13.08
N GLN A 27 4.82 13.68 14.16
CA GLN A 27 4.33 12.54 14.95
C GLN A 27 2.98 12.85 15.62
N GLN A 28 2.76 14.09 16.04
CA GLN A 28 1.47 14.52 16.58
C GLN A 28 0.39 14.50 15.48
N VAL A 29 0.69 15.01 14.28
CA VAL A 29 -0.24 14.95 13.14
C VAL A 29 -0.63 13.50 12.82
N VAL A 30 0.34 12.58 12.80
CA VAL A 30 0.10 11.14 12.62
C VAL A 30 -0.85 10.59 13.68
N ASN A 31 -0.62 10.92 14.96
CA ASN A 31 -1.45 10.44 16.06
C ASN A 31 -2.89 10.98 15.98
N GLU A 32 -3.04 12.28 15.70
CA GLU A 32 -4.34 12.94 15.56
C GLU A 32 -5.11 12.40 14.34
N LEU A 33 -4.43 12.20 13.21
CA LEU A 33 -5.02 11.62 12.00
C LEU A 33 -5.50 10.19 12.24
N ARG A 34 -4.67 9.37 12.88
CA ARG A 34 -5.04 8.00 13.24
C ARG A 34 -6.28 7.99 14.14
N GLN A 35 -6.28 8.80 15.20
CA GLN A 35 -7.40 8.86 16.13
C GLN A 35 -8.69 9.33 15.43
N TYR A 36 -8.59 10.30 14.53
CA TYR A 36 -9.73 10.78 13.75
C TYR A 36 -10.30 9.67 12.85
N ILE A 37 -9.46 8.88 12.18
CA ILE A 37 -9.90 7.72 11.39
C ILE A 37 -10.63 6.71 12.29
N ILE A 38 -10.09 6.38 13.47
CA ILE A 38 -10.72 5.47 14.43
C ILE A 38 -12.10 5.97 14.85
N ASP A 39 -12.20 7.25 15.20
CA ASP A 39 -13.44 7.86 15.66
C ASP A 39 -14.51 7.82 14.56
N VAL A 40 -14.18 8.24 13.34
CA VAL A 40 -15.12 8.26 12.21
C VAL A 40 -15.54 6.85 11.80
N VAL A 41 -14.58 5.95 11.58
CA VAL A 41 -14.87 4.60 11.05
C VAL A 41 -15.62 3.74 12.07
N SER A 42 -15.40 3.92 13.38
CA SER A 42 -16.17 3.20 14.41
C SER A 42 -17.68 3.49 14.34
N VAL A 43 -18.06 4.69 13.93
CA VAL A 43 -19.46 5.16 13.87
C VAL A 43 -20.06 5.05 12.47
N HIS A 44 -19.25 5.17 11.42
CA HIS A 44 -19.74 5.25 10.03
C HIS A 44 -19.31 4.08 9.14
N GLY A 45 -18.42 3.21 9.62
CA GLY A 45 -17.89 2.07 8.87
C GLY A 45 -16.85 2.49 7.81
N GLY A 46 -16.25 1.49 7.17
CA GLY A 46 -15.20 1.69 6.17
C GLY A 46 -14.11 0.63 6.25
N HIS A 47 -13.11 0.76 5.37
CA HIS A 47 -11.89 -0.04 5.42
C HIS A 47 -11.00 0.49 6.54
N PHE A 48 -10.81 -0.33 7.57
CA PHE A 48 -10.25 0.14 8.82
C PHE A 48 -8.77 -0.20 8.93
N GLY A 49 -8.42 -1.49 9.02
CA GLY A 49 -7.04 -1.93 9.25
C GLY A 49 -6.05 -1.45 8.18
N ALA A 50 -6.46 -1.46 6.90
CA ALA A 50 -5.59 -1.04 5.81
C ALA A 50 -5.21 0.45 5.89
N SER A 51 -6.16 1.33 6.22
CA SER A 51 -5.92 2.77 6.34
C SER A 51 -5.07 3.12 7.57
N LEU A 52 -5.25 2.40 8.69
CA LEU A 52 -4.43 2.62 9.89
C LEU A 52 -2.96 2.25 9.68
N GLY A 53 -2.68 1.24 8.84
CA GLY A 53 -1.32 0.79 8.56
C GLY A 53 -0.46 1.78 7.76
N VAL A 54 -1.07 2.79 7.10
CA VAL A 54 -0.35 3.73 6.22
C VAL A 54 -0.54 5.19 6.62
N VAL A 55 -0.89 5.47 7.88
CA VAL A 55 -1.08 6.85 8.37
C VAL A 55 0.22 7.65 8.26
N GLU A 56 1.35 7.10 8.72
CA GLU A 56 2.66 7.73 8.58
C GLU A 56 3.04 7.96 7.12
N LEU A 57 2.84 6.95 6.27
CA LEU A 57 3.12 7.06 4.84
C LEU A 57 2.27 8.17 4.19
N SER A 58 0.99 8.27 4.54
CA SER A 58 0.08 9.30 4.01
C SER A 58 0.57 10.71 4.38
N VAL A 59 0.98 10.91 5.64
CA VAL A 59 1.55 12.18 6.09
C VAL A 59 2.87 12.46 5.36
N ALA A 60 3.78 11.49 5.30
CA ALA A 60 5.09 11.66 4.68
C ALA A 60 4.98 12.01 3.18
N LEU A 61 4.09 11.34 2.45
CA LEU A 61 3.86 11.58 1.03
C LEU A 61 3.39 13.02 0.78
N HIS A 62 2.38 13.49 1.50
CA HIS A 62 1.86 14.85 1.33
C HIS A 62 2.79 15.94 1.88
N TYR A 63 3.68 15.58 2.82
CA TYR A 63 4.71 16.49 3.31
C TYR A 63 5.85 16.67 2.30
N VAL A 64 6.29 15.60 1.63
CA VAL A 64 7.46 15.62 0.72
C VAL A 64 7.11 15.99 -0.73
N PHE A 65 5.97 15.49 -1.23
CA PHE A 65 5.57 15.66 -2.62
C PHE A 65 4.58 16.83 -2.78
N ASN A 66 4.61 17.42 -3.98
CA ASN A 66 3.77 18.55 -4.36
C ASN A 66 2.47 18.07 -5.02
N THR A 67 1.67 17.25 -4.32
CA THR A 67 0.35 16.85 -4.84
C THR A 67 -0.58 18.08 -4.89
N PRO A 68 -1.39 18.26 -5.96
CA PRO A 68 -1.70 17.32 -7.03
C PRO A 68 -0.82 17.47 -8.29
N TYR A 69 0.17 18.36 -8.30
CA TYR A 69 1.14 18.45 -9.41
C TYR A 69 1.88 17.12 -9.57
N ASP A 70 2.47 16.63 -8.48
CA ASP A 70 3.00 15.27 -8.40
C ASP A 70 1.85 14.26 -8.40
N GLN A 71 1.99 13.22 -9.22
CA GLN A 71 0.96 12.21 -9.42
C GLN A 71 1.09 11.11 -8.38
N LEU A 72 0.11 10.99 -7.49
CA LEU A 72 0.05 9.95 -6.47
C LEU A 72 -1.12 8.99 -6.75
N VAL A 73 -0.80 7.72 -6.97
CA VAL A 73 -1.77 6.65 -7.24
C VAL A 73 -1.75 5.63 -6.10
N TRP A 74 -2.89 5.43 -5.46
CA TRP A 74 -3.08 4.43 -4.40
C TRP A 74 -3.70 3.15 -4.98
N ASP A 75 -2.99 2.03 -4.99
CA ASP A 75 -3.51 0.76 -5.47
C ASP A 75 -4.70 0.27 -4.62
N VAL A 76 -5.78 -0.21 -5.25
CA VAL A 76 -7.11 -0.46 -4.66
C VAL A 76 -7.77 0.80 -4.08
N GLY A 77 -7.05 1.58 -3.26
CA GLY A 77 -7.49 2.83 -2.66
C GLY A 77 -8.07 2.71 -1.25
N HIS A 78 -8.27 1.50 -0.75
CA HIS A 78 -8.88 1.24 0.56
C HIS A 78 -8.03 1.69 1.77
N GLN A 79 -6.74 1.91 1.56
CA GLN A 79 -5.78 2.43 2.52
C GLN A 79 -5.63 3.97 2.48
N ALA A 80 -6.34 4.65 1.57
CA ALA A 80 -6.15 6.08 1.30
C ALA A 80 -7.02 7.02 2.16
N TYR A 81 -7.47 6.61 3.36
CA TYR A 81 -8.27 7.50 4.21
C TYR A 81 -7.46 8.68 4.74
N GLY A 82 -6.20 8.44 5.13
CA GLY A 82 -5.28 9.52 5.50
C GLY A 82 -5.10 10.53 4.37
N HIS A 83 -4.92 10.04 3.14
CA HIS A 83 -4.87 10.87 1.93
C HIS A 83 -6.11 11.75 1.76
N LYS A 84 -7.33 11.19 1.85
CA LYS A 84 -8.58 11.98 1.73
C LYS A 84 -8.67 13.09 2.78
N ILE A 85 -8.39 12.74 4.04
CA ILE A 85 -8.47 13.68 5.16
C ILE A 85 -7.48 14.84 4.99
N LEU A 86 -6.25 14.56 4.57
CA LEU A 86 -5.18 15.56 4.37
C LEU A 86 -5.35 16.41 3.10
N THR A 87 -6.37 16.14 2.27
CA THR A 87 -6.59 16.78 0.96
C THR A 87 -7.99 17.38 0.84
N GLY A 88 -8.40 18.12 1.87
CA GLY A 88 -9.61 18.97 1.84
C GLY A 88 -10.91 18.26 2.19
N ARG A 89 -10.88 16.96 2.49
CA ARG A 89 -12.11 16.15 2.67
C ARG A 89 -12.31 15.66 4.10
N ARG A 90 -11.59 16.24 5.07
CA ARG A 90 -11.73 15.89 6.50
C ARG A 90 -13.17 16.04 6.98
N ASP A 91 -13.77 17.21 6.77
CA ASP A 91 -15.07 17.53 7.36
C ASP A 91 -16.22 16.74 6.70
N ASP A 92 -16.06 16.34 5.44
CA ASP A 92 -16.98 15.46 4.71
C ASP A 92 -16.70 13.96 4.95
N PHE A 93 -15.58 13.62 5.60
CA PHE A 93 -15.17 12.23 5.82
C PHE A 93 -16.21 11.35 6.56
N PRO A 94 -17.05 11.88 7.48
CA PRO A 94 -18.18 11.15 8.03
C PRO A 94 -19.22 10.64 7.01
N THR A 95 -19.20 11.15 5.77
CA THR A 95 -20.06 10.69 4.66
C THR A 95 -19.46 9.56 3.83
N ASN A 96 -18.21 9.17 4.11
CA ASN A 96 -17.49 8.13 3.38
C ASN A 96 -18.30 6.82 3.27
N ARG A 97 -18.43 6.30 2.04
CA ARG A 97 -19.22 5.12 1.65
C ARG A 97 -20.73 5.23 1.88
N LYS A 98 -21.26 6.44 2.10
CA LYS A 98 -22.71 6.69 2.11
C LYS A 98 -23.18 7.14 0.74
N TYR A 99 -24.44 6.86 0.42
CA TYR A 99 -25.07 7.37 -0.78
C TYR A 99 -24.97 8.91 -0.81
N GLN A 100 -24.55 9.47 -1.96
CA GLN A 100 -24.26 10.90 -2.14
C GLN A 100 -23.13 11.48 -1.26
N GLY A 101 -22.39 10.64 -0.53
CA GLY A 101 -21.19 11.01 0.20
C GLY A 101 -19.90 10.69 -0.54
N LEU A 102 -18.77 10.78 0.17
CA LEU A 102 -17.46 10.42 -0.38
C LEU A 102 -17.37 8.94 -0.77
N SER A 103 -16.66 8.67 -1.85
CA SER A 103 -16.28 7.31 -2.26
C SER A 103 -15.34 6.68 -1.23
N GLY A 104 -15.50 5.37 -1.01
CA GLY A 104 -14.58 4.58 -0.18
C GLY A 104 -13.18 4.39 -0.75
N PHE A 105 -12.93 4.87 -1.97
CA PHE A 105 -11.68 4.79 -2.71
C PHE A 105 -11.42 6.14 -3.41
N PRO A 106 -10.17 6.47 -3.76
CA PRO A 106 -9.87 7.61 -4.63
C PRO A 106 -10.68 7.58 -5.92
N LYS A 107 -11.31 8.70 -6.24
CA LYS A 107 -12.19 8.89 -7.39
C LYS A 107 -11.86 10.23 -8.03
N ARG A 108 -11.40 10.19 -9.29
CA ARG A 108 -10.96 11.39 -10.04
C ARG A 108 -11.98 12.54 -10.09
N SER A 109 -13.27 12.22 -10.11
CA SER A 109 -14.33 13.24 -10.12
C SER A 109 -14.65 13.82 -8.73
N GLU A 110 -14.07 13.27 -7.66
CA GLU A 110 -14.26 13.69 -6.28
C GLU A 110 -13.19 14.69 -5.84
N SER A 111 -11.95 14.55 -6.32
CA SER A 111 -10.84 15.40 -5.92
C SER A 111 -9.73 15.42 -6.97
N GLU A 112 -9.07 16.56 -7.15
CA GLU A 112 -7.86 16.69 -7.98
C GLU A 112 -6.67 15.89 -7.44
N TYR A 113 -6.67 15.59 -6.14
CA TYR A 113 -5.64 14.76 -5.48
C TYR A 113 -5.81 13.27 -5.80
N ASP A 114 -6.99 12.85 -6.26
CA ASP A 114 -7.28 11.47 -6.66
C ASP A 114 -6.90 11.25 -8.14
N THR A 115 -5.60 11.20 -8.42
CA THR A 115 -5.08 11.28 -9.81
C THR A 115 -5.50 10.11 -10.72
N PHE A 116 -5.82 8.95 -10.14
CA PHE A 116 -6.32 7.77 -10.84
C PHE A 116 -7.50 7.15 -10.08
N GLY A 117 -8.48 6.62 -10.83
CA GLY A 117 -9.64 5.94 -10.24
C GLY A 117 -9.30 4.48 -9.95
N VAL A 118 -9.56 4.03 -8.73
CA VAL A 118 -9.16 2.70 -8.26
C VAL A 118 -10.30 1.98 -7.56
N GLY A 119 -10.14 0.66 -7.44
CA GLY A 119 -11.06 -0.26 -6.79
C GLY A 119 -10.61 -1.70 -7.02
N HIS A 120 -10.26 -2.02 -8.27
CA HIS A 120 -9.44 -3.19 -8.58
C HIS A 120 -7.99 -2.96 -8.14
N SER A 121 -7.32 -4.05 -7.75
CA SER A 121 -5.92 -4.06 -7.37
C SER A 121 -4.98 -4.07 -8.58
N SER A 122 -3.71 -3.82 -8.29
CA SER A 122 -2.55 -4.05 -9.17
C SER A 122 -2.48 -3.13 -10.39
N THR A 123 -3.31 -2.08 -10.42
CA THR A 123 -3.42 -1.12 -11.51
C THR A 123 -2.48 0.08 -11.34
N SER A 124 -2.02 0.35 -10.11
CA SER A 124 -1.30 1.57 -9.74
C SER A 124 0.02 1.78 -10.49
N ILE A 125 0.87 0.75 -10.58
CA ILE A 125 2.19 0.86 -11.22
C ILE A 125 2.02 1.18 -12.71
N SER A 126 1.09 0.49 -13.38
CA SER A 126 0.80 0.71 -14.80
C SER A 126 0.26 2.12 -15.05
N ALA A 127 -0.66 2.58 -14.20
CA ALA A 127 -1.20 3.94 -14.25
C ALA A 127 -0.11 5.01 -14.05
N ALA A 128 0.71 4.88 -12.99
CA ALA A 128 1.78 5.83 -12.70
C ALA A 128 2.86 5.83 -13.80
N LEU A 129 3.18 4.67 -14.38
CA LEU A 129 4.10 4.58 -15.52
C LEU A 129 3.57 5.34 -16.74
N GLY A 130 2.30 5.12 -17.11
CA GLY A 130 1.68 5.86 -18.21
C GLY A 130 1.68 7.37 -17.98
N MET A 131 1.42 7.81 -16.74
CA MET A 131 1.52 9.23 -16.36
C MET A 131 2.95 9.76 -16.49
N ALA A 132 3.96 8.97 -16.06
CA ALA A 132 5.37 9.35 -16.14
C ALA A 132 5.83 9.51 -17.60
N MET A 133 5.48 8.55 -18.46
CA MET A 133 5.75 8.64 -19.90
C MET A 133 5.08 9.87 -20.51
N ALA A 134 3.82 10.15 -20.16
CA ALA A 134 3.10 11.32 -20.65
C ALA A 134 3.78 12.65 -20.23
N SER A 135 4.24 12.75 -18.98
CA SER A 135 5.00 13.92 -18.51
C SER A 135 6.32 14.09 -19.26
N GLN A 136 7.03 12.99 -19.54
CA GLN A 136 8.26 13.02 -20.36
C GLN A 136 8.01 13.56 -21.77
N TYR A 137 6.94 13.11 -22.45
CA TYR A 137 6.57 13.63 -23.77
C TYR A 137 6.17 15.11 -23.77
N LYS A 138 5.64 15.61 -22.64
CA LYS A 138 5.30 17.03 -22.46
C LYS A 138 6.47 17.90 -22.02
N GLY A 139 7.63 17.32 -21.70
CA GLY A 139 8.78 18.03 -21.16
C GLY A 139 8.63 18.43 -19.67
N GLU A 140 7.71 17.80 -18.93
CA GLU A 140 7.49 18.01 -17.50
C GLU A 140 8.50 17.15 -16.69
N LEU A 141 9.76 17.57 -16.64
CA LEU A 141 10.86 16.76 -16.10
C LEU A 141 10.99 16.77 -14.57
N ASP A 142 10.33 17.69 -13.90
CA ASP A 142 10.37 17.87 -12.43
C ASP A 142 9.22 17.18 -11.70
N ARG A 143 8.17 16.79 -12.43
CA ARG A 143 6.99 16.11 -11.87
C ARG A 143 7.35 14.70 -11.38
N GLN A 144 6.85 14.35 -10.20
CA GLN A 144 7.02 13.02 -9.61
C GLN A 144 5.80 12.14 -9.87
N HIS A 145 6.02 10.84 -10.03
CA HIS A 145 4.98 9.83 -10.28
C HIS A 145 5.15 8.69 -9.28
N ILE A 146 4.20 8.56 -8.37
CA ILE A 146 4.26 7.66 -7.21
C ILE A 146 3.11 6.66 -7.27
N ALA A 147 3.44 5.37 -7.20
CA ALA A 147 2.47 4.29 -7.05
C ALA A 147 2.63 3.64 -5.67
N VAL A 148 1.60 3.70 -4.82
CA VAL A 148 1.57 2.98 -3.53
C VAL A 148 0.81 1.67 -3.73
N ILE A 149 1.49 0.55 -3.57
CA ILE A 149 0.94 -0.79 -3.80
C ILE A 149 1.19 -1.70 -2.58
N GLY A 150 0.19 -2.51 -2.22
CA GLY A 150 0.35 -3.52 -1.17
C GLY A 150 1.07 -4.76 -1.67
N ASP A 151 1.72 -5.49 -0.78
CA ASP A 151 2.35 -6.80 -1.06
C ASP A 151 1.36 -7.82 -1.65
N GLY A 152 0.11 -7.83 -1.18
CA GLY A 152 -0.95 -8.66 -1.77
C GLY A 152 -1.26 -8.30 -3.23
N ALA A 153 -1.33 -7.01 -3.55
CA ALA A 153 -1.59 -6.55 -4.93
C ALA A 153 -0.38 -6.76 -5.85
N MET A 154 0.83 -6.89 -5.29
CA MET A 154 2.04 -7.19 -6.06
C MET A 154 2.05 -8.60 -6.64
N THR A 155 1.19 -9.51 -6.15
CA THR A 155 1.13 -10.90 -6.68
C THR A 155 0.46 -11.00 -8.06
N ALA A 156 -0.28 -9.97 -8.49
CA ALA A 156 -1.01 -10.01 -9.74
C ALA A 156 -0.10 -9.83 -10.97
N GLY A 157 -0.45 -10.50 -12.07
CA GLY A 157 0.30 -10.40 -13.33
C GLY A 157 0.50 -8.97 -13.83
N LEU A 158 -0.53 -8.12 -13.73
CA LEU A 158 -0.46 -6.72 -14.18
C LEU A 158 0.63 -5.91 -13.47
N ALA A 159 0.90 -6.19 -12.19
CA ALA A 159 1.98 -5.52 -11.46
C ALA A 159 3.36 -5.88 -12.05
N PHE A 160 3.57 -7.16 -12.38
CA PHE A 160 4.80 -7.64 -13.01
C PHE A 160 4.97 -7.11 -14.44
N GLU A 161 3.90 -7.10 -15.22
CA GLU A 161 3.88 -6.51 -16.58
C GLU A 161 4.32 -5.04 -16.54
N ALA A 162 3.75 -4.27 -15.60
CA ALA A 162 4.08 -2.86 -15.42
C ALA A 162 5.53 -2.65 -14.95
N MET A 163 6.02 -3.45 -14.00
CA MET A 163 7.41 -3.37 -13.53
C MET A 163 8.41 -3.73 -14.63
N ASN A 164 8.13 -4.78 -15.40
CA ASN A 164 8.96 -5.18 -16.54
C ASN A 164 9.05 -4.07 -17.60
N HIS A 165 7.93 -3.40 -17.88
CA HIS A 165 7.92 -2.26 -18.80
C HIS A 165 8.67 -1.05 -18.25
N ALA A 166 8.44 -0.69 -16.98
CA ALA A 166 9.10 0.43 -16.31
C ALA A 166 10.63 0.31 -16.35
N GLY A 167 11.16 -0.91 -16.19
CA GLY A 167 12.60 -1.20 -16.24
C GLY A 167 13.28 -0.84 -17.56
N ILE A 168 12.56 -0.92 -18.68
CA ILE A 168 13.10 -0.63 -20.02
C ILE A 168 12.88 0.84 -20.39
N GLU A 169 11.70 1.38 -20.08
CA GLU A 169 11.31 2.74 -20.46
C GLU A 169 12.12 3.81 -19.70
N LYS A 170 12.66 3.47 -18.51
CA LYS A 170 13.45 4.36 -17.64
C LYS A 170 12.71 5.63 -17.20
N SER A 171 11.38 5.65 -17.29
CA SER A 171 10.56 6.75 -16.75
C SER A 171 10.77 6.91 -15.25
N ASN A 172 10.64 8.15 -14.76
CA ASN A 172 10.80 8.47 -13.35
C ASN A 172 9.57 8.05 -12.52
N VAL A 173 9.51 6.77 -12.12
CA VAL A 173 8.44 6.22 -11.29
C VAL A 173 8.98 5.76 -9.94
N LEU A 174 8.35 6.20 -8.85
CA LEU A 174 8.57 5.68 -7.51
C LEU A 174 7.44 4.70 -7.15
N ILE A 175 7.77 3.43 -7.04
CA ILE A 175 6.87 2.39 -6.52
C ILE A 175 7.11 2.30 -5.02
N ILE A 176 6.07 2.44 -4.20
CA ILE A 176 6.14 2.20 -2.75
C ILE A 176 5.43 0.90 -2.46
N LEU A 177 6.19 -0.14 -2.15
CA LEU A 177 5.69 -1.42 -1.71
C LEU A 177 5.42 -1.37 -0.21
N ASN A 178 4.14 -1.36 0.14
CA ASN A 178 3.64 -1.46 1.50
C ASN A 178 3.48 -2.94 1.88
N ASP A 179 4.50 -3.49 2.53
CA ASP A 179 4.50 -4.87 3.01
C ASP A 179 3.97 -4.95 4.44
N ASN A 180 2.84 -5.63 4.62
CA ASN A 180 2.29 -5.97 5.94
C ASN A 180 1.96 -7.47 6.07
N CYS A 181 2.46 -8.29 5.14
CA CYS A 181 2.20 -9.72 5.01
C CYS A 181 0.73 -10.13 4.79
N MET A 182 -0.17 -9.20 4.44
CA MET A 182 -1.61 -9.45 4.33
C MET A 182 -2.24 -8.90 3.04
N SER A 183 -3.21 -9.66 2.50
CA SER A 183 -4.23 -9.15 1.57
C SER A 183 -5.49 -8.79 2.37
N ILE A 184 -6.61 -9.47 2.11
CA ILE A 184 -7.74 -9.55 3.06
C ILE A 184 -7.40 -10.60 4.11
N ASP A 185 -7.11 -11.82 3.66
CA ASP A 185 -6.51 -12.93 4.40
C ASP A 185 -4.96 -12.90 4.27
N PRO A 186 -4.18 -13.69 5.04
CA PRO A 186 -2.73 -13.71 4.94
C PRO A 186 -2.22 -13.98 3.52
N ASN A 187 -1.15 -13.31 3.11
CA ASN A 187 -0.61 -13.50 1.77
C ASN A 187 -0.07 -14.92 1.55
N VAL A 188 -0.13 -15.36 0.30
CA VAL A 188 0.34 -16.66 -0.18
C VAL A 188 1.32 -16.47 -1.34
N GLY A 189 2.07 -17.53 -1.67
CA GLY A 189 2.94 -17.56 -2.83
C GLY A 189 4.41 -17.23 -2.53
N ALA A 190 5.27 -17.54 -3.51
CA ALA A 190 6.73 -17.43 -3.37
C ALA A 190 7.23 -15.99 -3.20
N LEU A 191 6.49 -15.00 -3.73
CA LEU A 191 6.87 -13.59 -3.58
C LEU A 191 6.83 -13.13 -2.12
N LYS A 192 5.84 -13.59 -1.35
CA LYS A 192 5.74 -13.29 0.09
C LYS A 192 6.91 -13.89 0.87
N GLU A 193 7.24 -15.16 0.62
CA GLU A 193 8.40 -15.80 1.26
C GLU A 193 9.69 -15.07 0.87
N TYR A 194 9.83 -14.69 -0.40
CA TYR A 194 10.95 -13.88 -0.88
C TYR A 194 11.08 -12.52 -0.20
N LEU A 195 9.98 -11.78 -0.04
CA LEU A 195 9.97 -10.50 0.68
C LEU A 195 10.35 -10.71 2.16
N THR A 196 9.85 -11.78 2.78
CA THR A 196 10.19 -12.18 4.16
C THR A 196 11.69 -12.46 4.28
N ASP A 197 12.29 -13.19 3.33
CA ASP A 197 13.73 -13.48 3.32
C ASP A 197 14.60 -12.23 3.16
N ILE A 198 14.22 -11.30 2.26
CA ILE A 198 14.92 -10.01 2.14
C ILE A 198 14.90 -9.26 3.48
N THR A 199 13.76 -9.29 4.18
CA THR A 199 13.61 -8.53 5.43
C THR A 199 14.36 -9.12 6.61
N THR A 200 14.60 -10.43 6.62
CA THR A 200 15.26 -11.17 7.71
C THR A 200 16.77 -11.33 7.50
N SER A 201 17.26 -11.15 6.26
CA SER A 201 18.68 -11.23 5.94
C SER A 201 19.47 -10.02 6.46
N HIS A 202 20.09 -10.16 7.63
CA HIS A 202 20.96 -9.14 8.23
C HIS A 202 22.11 -8.71 7.30
N THR A 203 22.71 -9.67 6.57
CA THR A 203 23.85 -9.42 5.69
C THR A 203 23.48 -8.56 4.47
N TYR A 204 22.25 -8.70 3.96
CA TYR A 204 21.78 -7.92 2.82
C TYR A 204 21.55 -6.45 3.21
N ASN A 205 20.92 -6.23 4.36
CA ASN A 205 20.62 -4.89 4.88
C ASN A 205 21.90 -4.11 5.24
N ASP A 206 22.86 -4.76 5.90
CA ASP A 206 24.13 -4.12 6.28
C ASP A 206 24.99 -3.73 5.06
N LEU A 207 25.04 -4.57 4.03
CA LEU A 207 25.79 -4.28 2.80
C LEU A 207 25.23 -3.05 2.08
N ARG A 208 23.90 -2.95 1.97
CA ARG A 208 23.24 -1.83 1.26
C ARG A 208 23.29 -0.53 2.02
N ASP A 209 23.09 -0.55 3.34
CA ASP A 209 23.18 0.65 4.18
C ASP A 209 24.57 1.29 4.09
N ASN A 210 25.61 0.47 3.99
CA ASN A 210 26.97 0.94 3.81
C ASN A 210 27.21 1.55 2.41
N VAL A 211 26.62 0.97 1.35
CA VAL A 211 26.65 1.56 0.00
C VAL A 211 25.88 2.89 -0.04
N TRP A 212 24.70 2.97 0.59
CA TRP A 212 23.90 4.18 0.66
C TRP A 212 24.65 5.32 1.37
N LYS A 213 25.26 5.02 2.53
CA LYS A 213 26.10 5.96 3.27
C LYS A 213 27.35 6.40 2.48
N ALA A 214 27.88 5.54 1.60
CA ALA A 214 29.01 5.87 0.74
C ALA A 214 28.61 6.80 -0.41
N LEU A 215 27.45 6.55 -1.04
CA LEU A 215 26.90 7.39 -2.11
C LEU A 215 26.46 8.76 -1.60
N GLY A 216 25.85 8.83 -0.40
CA GLY A 216 25.46 10.09 0.24
C GLY A 216 26.63 10.99 0.69
N LYS A 217 27.88 10.51 0.60
CA LYS A 217 29.10 11.28 0.90
C LYS A 217 29.82 11.81 -0.34
N LEU A 218 29.29 11.58 -1.54
CA LEU A 218 29.90 12.09 -2.76
C LEU A 218 29.66 13.60 -2.87
N PRO A 219 30.71 14.42 -3.05
CA PRO A 219 30.55 15.85 -3.27
C PRO A 219 29.90 16.08 -4.64
N VAL A 220 28.60 16.41 -4.64
CA VAL A 220 27.88 16.80 -5.86
C VAL A 220 28.20 18.27 -6.16
N GLY A 221 29.03 18.52 -7.18
CA GLY A 221 29.46 19.87 -7.57
C GLY A 221 30.80 19.90 -8.33
N LYS A 222 31.37 21.10 -8.52
CA LYS A 222 32.56 21.41 -9.36
C LYS A 222 33.84 20.59 -9.08
N ASN A 223 33.86 19.73 -8.06
CA ASN A 223 34.99 18.89 -7.67
C ASN A 223 34.85 17.41 -8.08
N PHE A 224 33.81 17.05 -8.84
CA PHE A 224 33.65 15.68 -9.35
C PHE A 224 34.64 15.42 -10.49
N THR A 225 35.66 14.60 -10.21
CA THR A 225 36.74 14.32 -11.17
C THR A 225 36.42 13.14 -12.08
N ARG A 226 37.02 13.12 -13.28
CA ARG A 226 36.90 12.02 -14.26
C ARG A 226 37.39 10.68 -13.70
N ASP A 227 38.34 10.71 -12.75
CA ASP A 227 38.89 9.53 -12.08
C ASP A 227 37.94 8.97 -11.00
N MET A 228 37.11 9.83 -10.39
CA MET A 228 36.01 9.38 -9.53
C MET A 228 34.88 8.75 -10.35
N ALA A 229 34.58 9.33 -11.53
CA ALA A 229 33.59 8.77 -12.44
C ALA A 229 33.99 7.36 -12.94
N SER A 230 35.26 7.16 -13.32
CA SER A 230 35.77 5.86 -13.76
C SER A 230 35.81 4.83 -12.65
N LYS A 231 36.17 5.22 -11.42
CA LYS A 231 36.12 4.34 -10.23
C LYS A 231 34.68 3.95 -9.87
N LEU A 232 33.73 4.88 -9.96
CA LEU A 232 32.31 4.58 -9.82
C LEU A 232 31.82 3.61 -10.90
N GLU A 233 32.17 3.85 -12.17
CA GLU A 233 31.79 2.96 -13.27
C GLU A 233 32.39 1.55 -13.09
N ALA A 234 33.63 1.44 -12.63
CA ALA A 234 34.31 0.18 -12.35
C ALA A 234 33.71 -0.55 -11.13
N SER A 235 33.40 0.17 -10.05
CA SER A 235 32.70 -0.39 -8.88
C SER A 235 31.29 -0.86 -9.23
N LEU A 236 30.56 -0.11 -10.07
CA LEU A 236 29.24 -0.50 -10.56
C LEU A 236 29.33 -1.76 -11.45
N LYS A 237 30.31 -1.84 -12.36
CA LYS A 237 30.56 -3.07 -13.16
C LYS A 237 30.92 -4.29 -12.29
N GLY A 238 31.60 -4.09 -11.16
CA GLY A 238 31.92 -5.15 -10.20
C GLY A 238 30.73 -5.63 -9.35
N MET A 239 29.72 -4.77 -9.13
CA MET A 239 28.51 -5.10 -8.36
C MET A 239 27.42 -5.81 -9.18
N VAL A 240 27.51 -5.76 -10.52
CA VAL A 240 26.54 -6.37 -11.45
C VAL A 240 26.55 -7.90 -11.42
N SER A 241 27.52 -8.54 -10.75
CA SER A 241 27.57 -10.00 -10.65
C SER A 241 27.40 -10.47 -9.21
N LYS A 242 26.28 -11.18 -8.96
CA LYS A 242 25.97 -12.06 -7.82
C LYS A 242 25.22 -11.44 -6.62
N SER A 243 24.03 -10.90 -6.86
CA SER A 243 22.82 -11.05 -6.02
C SER A 243 21.73 -10.02 -6.40
N SER A 244 21.37 -9.95 -7.70
CA SER A 244 20.27 -9.07 -8.11
C SER A 244 18.98 -9.57 -7.46
N ASN A 245 18.40 -8.76 -6.58
CA ASN A 245 17.05 -9.02 -6.09
C ASN A 245 16.08 -9.00 -7.30
N LEU A 246 14.87 -9.55 -7.15
CA LEU A 246 13.87 -9.66 -8.23
C LEU A 246 13.63 -8.31 -8.94
N PHE A 247 13.59 -7.23 -8.17
CA PHE A 247 13.34 -5.89 -8.68
C PHE A 247 14.53 -5.35 -9.49
N GLU A 248 15.75 -5.59 -9.03
CA GLU A 248 16.98 -5.23 -9.74
C GLU A 248 17.13 -6.03 -11.04
N ALA A 249 16.69 -7.29 -11.07
CA ALA A 249 16.62 -8.08 -12.30
C ALA A 249 15.63 -7.49 -13.33
N LEU A 250 14.60 -6.76 -12.85
CA LEU A 250 13.69 -5.95 -13.68
C LEU A 250 14.20 -4.51 -13.92
N ASN A 251 15.48 -4.23 -13.66
CA ASN A 251 16.10 -2.90 -13.77
C ASN A 251 15.47 -1.81 -12.89
N LEU A 252 14.80 -2.19 -11.79
CA LEU A 252 14.31 -1.25 -10.78
C LEU A 252 15.36 -1.06 -9.69
N ARG A 253 15.62 0.20 -9.31
CA ARG A 253 16.44 0.46 -8.13
C ARG A 253 15.63 0.16 -6.88
N TYR A 254 16.05 -0.84 -6.12
CA TYR A 254 15.39 -1.21 -4.87
C TYR A 254 15.87 -0.33 -3.71
N PHE A 255 15.04 -0.05 -2.70
CA PHE A 255 15.37 0.67 -1.48
C PHE A 255 14.59 0.08 -0.30
N GLY A 256 15.21 -0.08 0.86
CA GLY A 256 14.60 -0.70 2.04
C GLY A 256 14.97 -2.18 2.23
N PRO A 257 14.24 -2.94 3.07
CA PRO A 257 13.01 -2.51 3.76
C PRO A 257 13.28 -1.50 4.89
N ILE A 258 12.41 -0.49 5.04
CA ILE A 258 12.43 0.44 6.19
C ILE A 258 11.15 0.33 7.02
N ASP A 259 11.19 0.82 8.26
CA ASP A 259 10.01 0.90 9.13
C ASP A 259 9.03 1.98 8.60
N GLY A 260 7.87 1.52 8.14
CA GLY A 260 6.79 2.36 7.63
C GLY A 260 6.00 3.10 8.71
N HIS A 261 6.32 2.90 10.00
CA HIS A 261 5.74 3.67 11.11
C HIS A 261 6.71 4.69 11.72
N ASN A 262 7.90 4.84 11.14
CA ASN A 262 8.83 5.89 11.52
C ASN A 262 8.65 7.09 10.58
N ILE A 263 7.82 8.06 10.98
CA ILE A 263 7.51 9.24 10.17
C ILE A 263 8.75 10.05 9.79
N GLY A 264 9.71 10.22 10.70
CA GLY A 264 10.96 10.93 10.42
C GLY A 264 11.78 10.23 9.34
N LYS A 265 11.97 8.91 9.47
CA LYS A 265 12.72 8.11 8.51
C LYS A 265 12.03 8.07 7.14
N LEU A 266 10.70 8.00 7.10
CA LEU A 266 9.93 8.07 5.87
C LEU A 266 10.11 9.42 5.16
N VAL A 267 9.96 10.53 5.88
CA VAL A 267 10.13 11.88 5.30
C VAL A 267 11.53 12.05 4.73
N ASP A 268 12.57 11.66 5.47
CA ASP A 268 13.96 11.80 5.01
C ASP A 268 14.22 10.90 3.79
N THR A 269 13.79 9.64 3.84
CA THR A 269 13.99 8.69 2.74
C THR A 269 13.23 9.11 1.48
N LEU A 270 11.96 9.53 1.60
CA LEU A 270 11.19 10.00 0.45
C LEU A 270 11.76 11.29 -0.14
N SER A 271 12.31 12.17 0.70
CA SER A 271 13.01 13.38 0.25
C SER A 271 14.25 13.02 -0.57
N ASP A 272 15.08 12.08 -0.10
CA ASP A 272 16.25 11.61 -0.84
C ASP A 272 15.85 10.94 -2.17
N LEU A 273 14.79 10.13 -2.16
CA LEU A 273 14.32 9.42 -3.35
C LEU A 273 13.74 10.35 -4.42
N LYS A 274 13.18 11.51 -4.03
CA LYS A 274 12.65 12.51 -4.96
C LYS A 274 13.70 13.00 -5.95
N ASP A 275 14.96 13.08 -5.54
CA ASP A 275 16.08 13.55 -6.35
C ASP A 275 16.73 12.45 -7.20
N ILE A 276 16.31 11.19 -7.03
CA ILE A 276 16.85 10.06 -7.78
C ILE A 276 15.97 9.80 -9.00
N SER A 277 16.45 10.09 -10.20
CA SER A 277 15.72 9.79 -11.44
C SER A 277 15.66 8.29 -11.77
N GLY A 278 14.63 7.94 -12.55
CA GLY A 278 14.42 6.60 -13.08
C GLY A 278 13.53 5.73 -12.18
N PRO A 279 13.24 4.50 -12.64
CA PRO A 279 12.28 3.62 -11.98
C PRO A 279 12.91 2.99 -10.74
N LYS A 280 12.19 3.10 -9.62
CA LYS A 280 12.69 2.72 -8.30
C LYS A 280 11.55 2.21 -7.44
N ILE A 281 11.90 1.35 -6.49
CA ILE A 281 10.98 0.79 -5.52
C ILE A 281 11.48 1.05 -4.11
N LEU A 282 10.64 1.61 -3.25
CA LEU A 282 10.83 1.72 -1.82
C LEU A 282 9.98 0.66 -1.14
N HIS A 283 10.61 -0.29 -0.48
CA HIS A 283 9.96 -1.28 0.36
C HIS A 283 9.84 -0.74 1.79
N ILE A 284 8.61 -0.61 2.26
CA ILE A 284 8.32 -0.27 3.66
C ILE A 284 7.60 -1.43 4.33
N LYS A 285 7.87 -1.63 5.63
CA LYS A 285 7.14 -2.58 6.47
C LYS A 285 6.13 -1.86 7.33
N THR A 286 4.89 -2.31 7.32
CA THR A 286 3.82 -1.77 8.17
C THR A 286 3.09 -2.89 8.91
N VAL A 287 2.30 -2.49 9.90
CA VAL A 287 1.37 -3.35 10.63
C VAL A 287 -0.03 -2.93 10.23
N LYS A 288 -0.78 -3.83 9.58
CA LYS A 288 -2.20 -3.59 9.29
C LYS A 288 -2.95 -3.40 10.62
N GLY A 289 -3.72 -2.33 10.72
CA GLY A 289 -4.40 -1.95 11.97
C GLY A 289 -3.58 -1.10 12.94
N LYS A 290 -2.40 -0.60 12.55
CA LYS A 290 -1.47 0.10 13.45
C LYS A 290 -2.14 1.14 14.34
N GLY A 291 -1.88 1.04 15.64
CA GLY A 291 -2.36 1.93 16.69
C GLY A 291 -3.79 1.64 17.14
N TYR A 292 -4.36 0.51 16.73
CA TYR A 292 -5.56 -0.07 17.32
C TYR A 292 -5.32 -1.54 17.67
N ASP A 293 -5.04 -1.83 18.94
CA ASP A 293 -4.54 -3.13 19.42
C ASP A 293 -5.32 -4.35 18.92
N LEU A 294 -6.65 -4.24 18.83
CA LEU A 294 -7.49 -5.35 18.35
C LEU A 294 -7.32 -5.59 16.85
N ALA A 295 -7.12 -4.53 16.07
CA ALA A 295 -6.86 -4.62 14.64
C ALA A 295 -5.46 -5.13 14.32
N GLU A 296 -4.47 -4.83 15.17
CA GLU A 296 -3.14 -5.42 15.04
C GLU A 296 -3.15 -6.94 15.32
N LYS A 297 -4.03 -7.41 16.22
CA LYS A 297 -4.15 -8.84 16.59
C LYS A 297 -4.98 -9.67 15.61
N ASP A 298 -6.05 -9.11 15.04
CA ASP A 298 -6.95 -9.81 14.10
C ASP A 298 -7.17 -9.00 12.81
N GLN A 299 -6.15 -8.98 11.97
CA GLN A 299 -6.11 -8.12 10.78
C GLN A 299 -7.17 -8.47 9.73
N THR A 300 -7.68 -9.71 9.70
CA THR A 300 -8.77 -10.13 8.81
C THR A 300 -10.10 -9.58 9.30
N LEU A 301 -10.44 -9.77 10.58
CA LEU A 301 -11.67 -9.24 11.17
C LEU A 301 -11.76 -7.71 11.04
N TRP A 302 -10.64 -7.03 11.27
CA TRP A 302 -10.55 -5.58 11.28
C TRP A 302 -10.24 -4.96 9.92
N HIS A 303 -10.24 -5.74 8.83
CA HIS A 303 -10.14 -5.17 7.48
C HIS A 303 -11.33 -4.24 7.18
N ALA A 304 -12.56 -4.69 7.48
CA ALA A 304 -13.80 -3.92 7.35
C ALA A 304 -14.84 -4.39 8.40
N PRO A 305 -14.70 -4.02 9.68
CA PRO A 305 -15.45 -4.61 10.80
C PRO A 305 -16.94 -4.21 10.85
N GLY A 306 -17.37 -3.28 10.00
CA GLY A 306 -18.66 -2.61 10.16
C GLY A 306 -18.60 -1.54 11.27
N LEU A 307 -19.70 -1.37 11.99
CA LEU A 307 -19.77 -0.43 13.11
C LEU A 307 -19.28 -1.12 14.39
N PHE A 308 -18.55 -0.41 15.25
CA PHE A 308 -18.03 -0.98 16.48
C PHE A 308 -17.88 0.09 17.56
N ASP A 309 -17.77 -0.35 18.81
CA ASP A 309 -17.37 0.53 19.91
C ASP A 309 -15.85 0.65 19.94
N LYS A 310 -15.31 1.86 19.78
CA LYS A 310 -13.87 2.08 19.68
C LYS A 310 -13.10 1.71 20.95
N VAL A 311 -13.72 1.77 22.12
CA VAL A 311 -13.05 1.51 23.41
C VAL A 311 -13.00 0.02 23.70
N THR A 312 -14.13 -0.67 23.53
CA THR A 312 -14.29 -2.09 23.88
C THR A 312 -13.99 -3.03 22.72
N GLY A 313 -14.05 -2.53 21.48
CA GLY A 313 -13.91 -3.34 20.26
C GLY A 313 -15.14 -4.16 19.90
N VAL A 314 -16.26 -4.01 20.62
CA VAL A 314 -17.47 -4.77 20.35
C VAL A 314 -18.07 -4.33 19.02
N ILE A 315 -18.06 -5.24 18.04
CA ILE A 315 -18.69 -5.03 16.73
C ILE A 315 -20.21 -5.05 16.89
N LYS A 316 -20.86 -3.98 16.44
CA LYS A 316 -22.31 -3.83 16.43
C LYS A 316 -22.90 -4.66 15.31
N LYS A 317 -23.40 -5.84 15.66
CA LYS A 317 -24.14 -6.70 14.73
C LYS A 317 -25.53 -6.12 14.51
N LYS A 318 -26.00 -6.18 13.27
CA LYS A 318 -27.39 -5.88 12.97
C LYS A 318 -28.28 -6.97 13.58
N VAL A 319 -29.20 -6.56 14.45
CA VAL A 319 -30.22 -7.46 15.00
C VAL A 319 -31.36 -7.52 13.99
N PHE A 320 -31.82 -8.73 13.69
CA PHE A 320 -32.94 -8.97 12.80
C PHE A 320 -34.06 -9.64 13.61
N ASP A 321 -35.29 -9.17 13.43
CA ASP A 321 -36.45 -9.71 14.16
C ASP A 321 -36.86 -11.11 13.69
N LEU A 322 -36.44 -11.49 12.48
CA LEU A 322 -36.72 -12.77 11.85
C LEU A 322 -35.42 -13.50 11.50
N PRO A 323 -35.41 -14.85 11.49
CA PRO A 323 -34.29 -15.63 10.99
C PRO A 323 -33.90 -15.17 9.59
N GLN A 324 -32.62 -14.85 9.41
CA GLN A 324 -32.11 -14.45 8.11
C GLN A 324 -31.70 -15.68 7.31
N PRO A 325 -31.95 -15.70 5.99
CA PRO A 325 -31.38 -16.73 5.14
C PRO A 325 -29.85 -16.66 5.21
N MET A 326 -29.23 -17.82 5.02
CA MET A 326 -27.78 -17.90 4.90
C MET A 326 -27.30 -17.03 3.73
N LYS A 327 -26.10 -16.45 3.85
CA LYS A 327 -25.49 -15.71 2.74
C LYS A 327 -25.24 -16.66 1.58
N TYR A 328 -25.42 -16.18 0.34
CA TYR A 328 -25.14 -16.96 -0.87
C TYR A 328 -23.74 -17.61 -0.86
N GLN A 329 -22.72 -16.88 -0.40
CA GLN A 329 -21.36 -17.42 -0.28
C GLN A 329 -21.28 -18.63 0.66
N ASP A 330 -21.98 -18.63 1.79
CA ASP A 330 -21.95 -19.73 2.75
C ASP A 330 -22.73 -20.93 2.21
N VAL A 331 -23.87 -20.69 1.54
CA VAL A 331 -24.60 -21.74 0.82
C VAL A 331 -23.68 -22.42 -0.20
N PHE A 332 -22.94 -21.65 -1.00
CA PHE A 332 -21.94 -22.17 -1.93
C PHE A 332 -20.82 -22.94 -1.21
N GLY A 333 -20.24 -22.38 -0.16
CA GLY A 333 -19.11 -22.96 0.58
C GLY A 333 -19.43 -24.32 1.21
N TYR A 334 -20.66 -24.52 1.72
CA TYR A 334 -21.09 -25.84 2.19
C TYR A 334 -21.46 -26.78 1.04
N SER A 335 -22.12 -26.27 0.01
CA SER A 335 -22.57 -27.09 -1.13
C SER A 335 -21.39 -27.68 -1.92
N ILE A 336 -20.31 -26.92 -2.12
CA ILE A 336 -19.14 -27.42 -2.85
C ILE A 336 -18.46 -28.58 -2.11
N ILE A 337 -18.45 -28.57 -0.78
CA ILE A 337 -17.92 -29.67 0.03
C ILE A 337 -18.77 -30.92 -0.17
N GLU A 338 -20.09 -30.80 -0.04
CA GLU A 338 -21.01 -31.94 -0.22
C GLU A 338 -20.88 -32.57 -1.63
N LEU A 339 -20.70 -31.74 -2.65
CA LEU A 339 -20.47 -32.21 -4.01
C LEU A 339 -19.09 -32.86 -4.15
N ALA A 340 -18.05 -32.27 -3.56
CA ALA A 340 -16.68 -32.78 -3.62
C ALA A 340 -16.50 -34.11 -2.87
N GLU A 341 -17.28 -34.36 -1.81
CA GLU A 341 -17.33 -35.66 -1.12
C GLU A 341 -17.85 -36.78 -2.03
N LYS A 342 -18.76 -36.46 -2.96
CA LYS A 342 -19.37 -37.42 -3.89
C LYS A 342 -18.60 -37.56 -5.20
N ASN A 343 -17.69 -36.63 -5.50
CA ASN A 343 -16.97 -36.59 -6.77
C ASN A 343 -15.55 -36.05 -6.56
N GLU A 344 -14.55 -36.93 -6.66
CA GLU A 344 -13.13 -36.63 -6.50
C GLU A 344 -12.57 -35.63 -7.53
N LYS A 345 -13.29 -35.37 -8.63
CA LYS A 345 -12.85 -34.45 -9.70
C LYS A 345 -13.12 -32.98 -9.40
N ILE A 346 -13.82 -32.65 -8.33
CA ILE A 346 -14.17 -31.26 -7.98
C ILE A 346 -13.04 -30.62 -7.17
N PHE A 347 -12.56 -29.46 -7.60
CA PHE A 347 -11.54 -28.69 -6.88
C PHE A 347 -12.03 -27.26 -6.68
N GLY A 348 -11.68 -26.67 -5.53
CA GLY A 348 -11.92 -25.27 -5.23
C GLY A 348 -10.71 -24.43 -5.61
N ILE A 349 -10.92 -23.32 -6.31
CA ILE A 349 -9.87 -22.34 -6.61
C ILE A 349 -10.42 -20.96 -6.25
N THR A 350 -9.66 -20.18 -5.48
CA THR A 350 -10.02 -18.80 -5.12
C THR A 350 -8.85 -17.87 -5.40
N PRO A 351 -9.10 -16.66 -5.93
CA PRO A 351 -8.07 -15.62 -6.02
C PRO A 351 -8.11 -14.71 -4.79
N ALA A 352 -7.35 -15.04 -3.73
CA ALA A 352 -7.23 -14.26 -2.48
C ALA A 352 -8.55 -13.94 -1.75
N MET A 353 -9.61 -14.72 -1.99
CA MET A 353 -10.95 -14.50 -1.45
C MET A 353 -11.51 -15.73 -0.68
N PRO A 354 -10.73 -16.46 0.14
CA PRO A 354 -11.24 -17.65 0.82
C PRO A 354 -12.35 -17.33 1.84
N SER A 355 -12.25 -16.19 2.53
CA SER A 355 -13.30 -15.70 3.44
C SER A 355 -14.50 -15.11 2.69
N GLY A 356 -14.28 -14.44 1.56
CA GLY A 356 -15.33 -13.78 0.79
C GLY A 356 -16.19 -14.75 -0.04
N SER A 357 -15.58 -15.79 -0.60
CA SER A 357 -16.26 -16.88 -1.31
C SER A 357 -16.71 -18.02 -0.39
N SER A 358 -16.34 -17.97 0.89
CA SER A 358 -16.48 -19.05 1.87
C SER A 358 -15.78 -20.37 1.46
N LEU A 359 -14.85 -20.34 0.50
CA LEU A 359 -13.98 -21.48 0.17
C LEU A 359 -13.05 -21.88 1.32
N LYS A 360 -12.85 -21.02 2.32
CA LYS A 360 -12.15 -21.37 3.56
C LYS A 360 -12.68 -22.64 4.23
N TYR A 361 -13.98 -22.94 4.10
CA TYR A 361 -14.55 -24.17 4.65
C TYR A 361 -14.01 -25.40 3.92
N MET A 362 -13.94 -25.34 2.58
CA MET A 362 -13.36 -26.42 1.77
C MET A 362 -11.86 -26.53 1.99
N MET A 363 -11.14 -25.42 2.15
CA MET A 363 -9.71 -25.44 2.49
C MET A 363 -9.45 -26.12 3.84
N ALA A 364 -10.33 -25.94 4.82
CA ALA A 364 -10.22 -26.62 6.11
C ALA A 364 -10.58 -28.12 6.03
N ALA A 365 -11.66 -28.47 5.30
CA ALA A 365 -12.15 -29.84 5.20
C ALA A 365 -11.34 -30.72 4.24
N MET A 366 -10.88 -30.14 3.12
CA MET A 366 -10.21 -30.82 2.01
C MET A 366 -9.02 -29.98 1.49
N PRO A 367 -7.97 -29.76 2.31
CA PRO A 367 -6.86 -28.85 1.97
C PRO A 367 -6.11 -29.21 0.68
N HIS A 368 -6.09 -30.49 0.31
CA HIS A 368 -5.45 -30.97 -0.92
C HIS A 368 -6.31 -30.75 -2.19
N ARG A 369 -7.52 -30.19 -2.05
CA ARG A 369 -8.47 -29.95 -3.15
C ARG A 369 -8.97 -28.50 -3.21
N ALA A 370 -8.38 -27.59 -2.44
CA ALA A 370 -8.73 -26.19 -2.46
C ALA A 370 -7.47 -25.31 -2.46
N PHE A 371 -7.37 -24.42 -3.44
CA PHE A 371 -6.18 -23.60 -3.68
C PHE A 371 -6.50 -22.11 -3.65
N ASP A 372 -5.61 -21.33 -3.03
CA ASP A 372 -5.59 -19.88 -3.14
C ASP A 372 -4.42 -19.47 -4.04
N VAL A 373 -4.72 -18.77 -5.13
CA VAL A 373 -3.71 -18.33 -6.11
C VAL A 373 -3.23 -16.89 -5.87
N GLY A 374 -3.65 -16.26 -4.76
CA GLY A 374 -3.41 -14.83 -4.51
C GLY A 374 -4.30 -13.96 -5.41
N ILE A 375 -3.99 -12.66 -5.50
CA ILE A 375 -4.76 -11.74 -6.35
C ILE A 375 -4.32 -11.93 -7.82
N ALA A 376 -4.73 -13.05 -8.42
CA ALA A 376 -4.32 -13.45 -9.76
C ALA A 376 -5.49 -14.13 -10.50
N GLU A 377 -6.55 -13.37 -10.76
CA GLU A 377 -7.78 -13.88 -11.38
C GLU A 377 -7.54 -14.52 -12.75
N GLN A 378 -6.62 -14.00 -13.56
CA GLN A 378 -6.30 -14.62 -14.85
C GLN A 378 -5.62 -15.98 -14.70
N HIS A 379 -4.88 -16.20 -13.61
CA HIS A 379 -4.23 -17.48 -13.32
C HIS A 379 -5.19 -18.50 -12.69
N ALA A 380 -6.23 -18.02 -12.00
CA ALA A 380 -7.23 -18.87 -11.37
C ALA A 380 -8.10 -19.66 -12.36
N VAL A 381 -8.30 -19.12 -13.57
CA VAL A 381 -9.08 -19.70 -14.67
C VAL A 381 -8.24 -20.71 -15.44
#